data_AF-D8FVH0-F1
#
_entry.id   AF-D8FVH0-F1
#
_cell.length_a   1.000
_cell.length_b   1.000
_cell.length_c   1.000
_cell.angle_alpha   90.00
_cell.angle_beta   90.00
_cell.angle_gamma   90.00
#
_symmetry.space_group_name_H-M   'P 1'
#
loop_
_entity.id
_entity.type
_entity.pdbx_description
1 polymer ?
#
loop_
_entity_poly.entity_id
_entity_poly.type
_entity_poly.pdbx_seq_one_letter_code
_entity_poly.pdbx_strand_id
1 'polypeptide(L)'
;MFRYFSRLYEKHDLPVYPIALFSYDTPRSPQPSRHQVTFPNKLVLDFNYDIIQLNRLNWRDFLQQQNPVASALMAKMNIAPQERPRVKLECLRLLATLRLNPAKMKLISGFIDTYLRLNSEEESLLESEIARIEPAQQEVVMEIVTSWMERGIEQGKQSEALALILRQLPRRIGAVNPELQGTIRSLPVSQLEELAEALLDFSHEADLIAWLQQISGDSSVQN
;
A
#
# COMPACT_ATOMS: atom_id res chain seq x y z
N MET A 1 11.38 -3.94 -20.76
CA MET A 1 10.75 -2.71 -21.29
C MET A 1 10.35 -2.78 -22.75
N PHE A 2 11.24 -3.12 -23.69
CA PHE A 2 10.93 -3.15 -25.13
C PHE A 2 9.58 -3.81 -25.48
N ARG A 3 9.31 -5.02 -25.00
CA ARG A 3 8.03 -5.72 -25.25
C ARG A 3 6.78 -4.95 -24.81
N TYR A 4 6.83 -4.23 -23.70
CA TYR A 4 5.72 -3.40 -23.23
C TYR A 4 5.52 -2.18 -24.12
N PHE A 5 6.63 -1.50 -24.45
CA PHE A 5 6.62 -0.38 -25.38
C PHE A 5 6.02 -0.78 -26.72
N SER A 6 6.49 -1.87 -27.34
CA SER A 6 6.00 -2.33 -28.65
C SER A 6 4.50 -2.60 -28.64
N ARG A 7 3.98 -3.26 -27.60
CA ARG A 7 2.54 -3.55 -27.46
C ARG A 7 1.70 -2.28 -27.30
N LEU A 8 2.17 -1.32 -26.51
CA LEU A 8 1.47 -0.05 -26.31
C LEU A 8 1.48 0.80 -27.58
N TYR A 9 2.65 0.87 -28.24
CA TYR A 9 2.81 1.60 -29.48
C TYR A 9 1.94 1.03 -30.59
N GLU A 10 1.95 -0.30 -30.78
CA GLU A 10 1.08 -1.00 -31.74
C GLU A 10 -0.41 -0.77 -31.46
N LYS A 11 -0.83 -0.87 -30.19
CA LYS A 11 -2.25 -0.76 -29.82
C LYS A 11 -2.81 0.65 -29.97
N HIS A 12 -2.02 1.66 -29.65
CA HIS A 12 -2.50 3.03 -29.51
C HIS A 12 -2.04 3.97 -30.62
N ASP A 13 -1.01 3.60 -31.38
CA ASP A 13 -0.41 4.41 -32.46
C ASP A 13 -0.09 5.86 -32.01
N LEU A 14 0.37 5.99 -30.76
CA LEU A 14 0.78 7.26 -30.15
C LEU A 14 2.25 7.19 -29.73
N PRO A 15 2.97 8.34 -29.70
CA PRO A 15 4.30 8.39 -29.12
C PRO A 15 4.29 7.92 -27.66
N VAL A 16 5.07 6.87 -27.36
CA VAL A 16 5.23 6.33 -26.00
C VAL A 16 6.62 6.67 -25.48
N TYR A 17 6.70 7.28 -24.30
CA TYR A 17 7.97 7.57 -23.63
C TYR A 17 8.26 6.49 -22.56
N PRO A 18 9.22 5.56 -22.79
CA PRO A 18 9.43 4.43 -21.89
C PRO A 18 10.28 4.83 -20.67
N ILE A 19 9.70 4.68 -19.48
CA ILE A 19 10.38 4.88 -18.20
C ILE A 19 10.27 3.59 -17.37
N ALA A 20 11.39 3.13 -16.81
CA ALA A 20 11.43 2.05 -15.84
C ALA A 20 11.69 2.61 -14.43
N LEU A 21 10.77 2.37 -13.51
CA LEU A 21 10.90 2.71 -12.10
C LEU A 21 11.34 1.48 -11.30
N PHE A 22 12.47 1.57 -10.60
CA PHE A 22 12.99 0.50 -9.74
C PHE A 22 12.95 0.90 -8.27
N SER A 23 12.26 0.09 -7.47
CA SER A 23 11.99 0.34 -6.04
C SER A 23 12.54 -0.74 -5.10
N TYR A 24 13.40 -1.65 -5.56
CA TYR A 24 14.05 -2.64 -4.70
C TYR A 24 15.13 -1.99 -3.83
N ASP A 25 15.43 -2.59 -2.68
CA ASP A 25 16.44 -2.07 -1.75
C ASP A 25 17.86 -2.36 -2.24
N THR A 26 18.08 -3.54 -2.82
CA THR A 26 19.36 -4.01 -3.37
C THR A 26 19.14 -4.77 -4.69
N PRO A 27 20.13 -4.82 -5.60
CA PRO A 27 21.45 -4.15 -5.55
C PRO A 27 21.38 -2.64 -5.86
N ARG A 28 22.44 -1.89 -5.55
CA ARG A 28 22.56 -0.45 -5.88
C ARG A 28 23.34 -0.18 -7.17
N SER A 29 23.73 -1.23 -7.89
CA SER A 29 24.40 -1.10 -9.19
C SER A 29 23.47 -0.42 -10.21
N PRO A 30 24.03 0.36 -11.17
CA PRO A 30 23.23 0.99 -12.21
C PRO A 30 22.55 -0.07 -13.06
N GLN A 31 21.27 0.11 -13.35
CA GLN A 31 20.55 -0.74 -14.30
C GLN A 31 20.80 -0.30 -15.75
N PRO A 32 20.84 -1.24 -16.71
CA PRO A 32 21.01 -0.92 -18.12
C PRO A 32 19.77 -0.19 -18.65
N SER A 33 19.96 0.96 -19.31
CA SER A 33 18.92 1.80 -19.94
C SER A 33 18.65 1.48 -21.42
N ARG A 34 19.19 0.36 -21.89
CA ARG A 34 19.22 0.03 -23.30
C ARG A 34 19.03 -1.47 -23.52
N HIS A 35 18.26 -1.81 -24.55
CA HIS A 35 18.09 -3.17 -25.04
C HIS A 35 18.46 -3.23 -26.51
N GLN A 36 19.41 -4.10 -26.85
CA GLN A 36 19.90 -4.27 -28.22
C GLN A 36 19.67 -5.68 -28.74
N VAL A 37 19.39 -5.78 -30.03
CA VAL A 37 19.42 -7.04 -30.78
C VAL A 37 20.46 -6.91 -31.87
N THR A 38 21.59 -7.58 -31.67
CA THR A 38 22.76 -7.48 -32.53
C THR A 38 23.11 -8.84 -33.11
N PHE A 39 23.36 -8.87 -34.42
CA PHE A 39 23.93 -9.98 -35.17
C PHE A 39 25.35 -9.59 -35.63
N PRO A 40 26.22 -10.54 -36.02
CA PRO A 40 27.61 -10.24 -36.39
C PRO A 40 27.79 -9.13 -37.44
N ASN A 41 26.81 -8.95 -38.33
CA ASN A 41 26.85 -7.98 -39.42
C ASN A 41 25.85 -6.82 -39.27
N LYS A 42 24.99 -6.80 -38.23
CA LYS A 42 23.89 -5.82 -38.15
C LYS A 42 23.36 -5.62 -36.73
N LEU A 43 23.19 -4.35 -36.34
CA LEU A 43 22.33 -3.95 -35.23
C LEU A 43 20.89 -3.85 -35.73
N VAL A 44 20.03 -4.78 -35.30
CA VAL A 44 18.63 -4.87 -35.76
C VAL A 44 17.71 -3.97 -34.93
N LEU A 45 18.02 -3.82 -33.65
CA LEU A 45 17.24 -3.01 -32.72
C LEU A 45 18.17 -2.33 -31.72
N ASP A 46 17.95 -1.04 -31.51
CA ASP A 46 18.57 -0.26 -30.43
C ASP A 46 17.49 0.51 -29.66
N PHE A 47 16.94 -0.11 -28.62
CA PHE A 47 15.85 0.45 -27.83
C PHE A 47 16.39 1.11 -26.56
N ASN A 48 16.11 2.41 -26.40
CA ASN A 48 16.52 3.19 -25.24
C ASN A 48 15.30 3.52 -24.37
N TYR A 49 15.51 3.56 -23.06
CA TYR A 49 14.49 3.95 -22.10
C TYR A 49 15.12 4.59 -20.86
N ASP A 50 14.33 5.45 -20.21
CA ASP A 50 14.80 6.13 -19.01
C ASP A 50 14.62 5.27 -17.77
N ILE A 51 15.52 5.45 -16.82
CA ILE A 51 15.53 4.70 -15.57
C ILE A 51 15.45 5.66 -14.40
N ILE A 52 14.48 5.40 -13.53
CA ILE A 52 14.40 6.00 -12.21
C ILE A 52 14.67 4.89 -11.20
N GLN A 53 15.89 4.84 -10.67
CA GLN A 53 16.29 3.85 -9.69
C GLN A 53 16.35 4.47 -8.29
N LEU A 54 15.28 4.26 -7.51
CA LEU A 54 15.03 4.98 -6.26
C LEU A 54 16.13 4.78 -5.23
N ASN A 55 16.62 3.54 -5.05
CA ASN A 55 17.66 3.21 -4.07
C ASN A 55 19.04 3.85 -4.34
N ARG A 56 19.19 4.60 -5.44
CA ARG A 56 20.36 5.42 -5.77
C ARG A 56 20.11 6.93 -5.68
N LEU A 57 18.85 7.36 -5.57
CA LEU A 57 18.49 8.77 -5.43
C LEU A 57 18.61 9.19 -3.96
N ASN A 58 19.12 10.40 -3.72
CA ASN A 58 19.13 10.99 -2.39
C ASN A 58 17.82 11.72 -2.16
N TRP A 59 17.07 11.31 -1.12
CA TRP A 59 15.77 11.90 -0.79
C TRP A 59 15.85 13.40 -0.49
N ARG A 60 17.00 13.88 -0.01
CA ARG A 60 17.21 15.31 0.30
C ARG A 60 17.08 16.22 -0.91
N ASP A 61 17.40 15.71 -2.10
CA ASP A 61 17.33 16.47 -3.36
C ASP A 61 15.87 16.79 -3.76
N PHE A 62 14.90 16.15 -3.09
CA PHE A 62 13.47 16.26 -3.39
C PHE A 62 12.70 17.10 -2.37
N LEU A 63 13.36 17.63 -1.33
CA LEU A 63 12.68 18.37 -0.24
C LEU A 63 12.08 19.71 -0.65
N GLN A 64 12.50 20.26 -1.79
CA GLN A 64 11.96 21.52 -2.31
C GLN A 64 11.00 21.29 -3.49
N GLN A 65 10.78 20.04 -3.88
CA GLN A 65 9.94 19.75 -5.04
C GLN A 65 8.47 19.76 -4.65
N GLN A 66 7.68 20.56 -5.36
CA GLN A 66 6.23 20.53 -5.27
C GLN A 66 5.65 19.39 -6.14
N ASN A 67 6.12 18.16 -5.91
CA ASN A 67 5.68 16.99 -6.65
C ASN A 67 5.19 15.89 -5.69
N PRO A 68 3.88 15.60 -5.66
CA PRO A 68 3.29 14.59 -4.76
C PRO A 68 3.85 13.19 -4.96
N VAL A 69 4.20 12.83 -6.20
CA VAL A 69 4.78 11.52 -6.51
C VAL A 69 6.22 11.44 -5.99
N ALA A 70 6.99 12.51 -6.12
CA ALA A 70 8.35 12.56 -5.56
C ALA A 70 8.31 12.42 -4.03
N SER A 71 7.39 13.12 -3.36
CA SER A 71 7.17 13.00 -1.91
C SER A 71 6.86 11.57 -1.48
N ALA A 72 6.04 10.86 -2.25
CA ALA A 72 5.75 9.44 -2.00
C ALA A 72 7.01 8.56 -2.16
N LEU A 73 7.71 8.73 -3.27
CA LEU A 73 8.82 7.86 -3.68
C LEU A 73 10.07 8.03 -2.82
N MET A 74 10.20 9.16 -2.09
CA MET A 74 11.25 9.34 -1.09
C MET A 74 11.31 8.18 -0.08
N ALA A 75 10.16 7.56 0.25
CA ALA A 75 10.08 6.39 1.12
C ALA A 75 10.89 5.16 0.64
N LYS A 76 11.24 5.09 -0.64
CA LYS A 76 12.04 4.01 -1.25
C LYS A 76 13.38 4.49 -1.82
N MET A 77 13.77 5.72 -1.51
CA MET A 77 15.05 6.26 -1.94
C MET A 77 16.22 5.76 -1.08
N ASN A 78 17.43 6.28 -1.28
CA ASN A 78 18.57 5.97 -0.43
C ASN A 78 18.42 6.64 0.95
N ILE A 79 17.84 5.92 1.92
CA ILE A 79 17.62 6.37 3.30
C ILE A 79 18.60 5.64 4.23
N ALA A 80 19.34 6.37 5.05
CA ALA A 80 20.10 5.77 6.13
C ALA A 80 19.15 5.33 7.27
N PRO A 81 19.38 4.20 7.96
CA PRO A 81 18.44 3.69 8.97
C PRO A 81 18.05 4.72 10.04
N GLN A 82 19.01 5.49 10.56
CA GLN A 82 18.73 6.54 11.55
C GLN A 82 17.90 7.73 11.02
N GLU A 83 17.75 7.86 9.70
CA GLU A 83 17.03 8.97 9.06
C GLU A 83 15.58 8.62 8.72
N ARG A 84 15.17 7.35 8.88
CA ARG A 84 13.84 6.87 8.50
C ARG A 84 12.70 7.70 9.11
N PRO A 85 12.69 8.04 10.42
CA PRO A 85 11.65 8.90 10.99
C PRO A 85 11.63 10.28 10.33
N ARG A 86 12.82 10.86 10.10
CA ARG A 86 12.98 12.16 9.47
C ARG A 86 12.47 12.17 8.03
N VAL A 87 12.75 11.13 7.25
CA VAL A 87 12.23 11.02 5.88
C VAL A 87 10.71 10.96 5.90
N LYS A 88 10.12 10.15 6.80
CA LYS A 88 8.66 10.04 6.91
C LYS A 88 8.02 11.40 7.22
N LEU A 89 8.59 12.14 8.19
CA LEU A 89 8.15 13.48 8.54
C LEU A 89 8.18 14.44 7.34
N GLU A 90 9.28 14.44 6.60
CA GLU A 90 9.48 15.30 5.44
C GLU A 90 8.50 14.96 4.30
N CYS A 91 8.22 13.66 4.08
CA CYS A 91 7.17 13.24 3.14
C CYS A 91 5.80 13.80 3.55
N LEU A 92 5.43 13.68 4.84
CA LEU A 92 4.15 14.16 5.36
C LEU A 92 4.05 15.69 5.31
N ARG A 93 5.13 16.40 5.65
CA ARG A 93 5.20 17.86 5.54
C ARG A 93 4.98 18.34 4.11
N LEU A 94 5.62 17.69 3.14
CA LEU A 94 5.41 18.02 1.73
C LEU A 94 3.99 17.72 1.27
N LEU A 95 3.38 16.63 1.72
CA LEU A 95 1.97 16.37 1.40
C LEU A 95 1.03 17.43 1.96
N ALA A 96 1.30 17.93 3.16
CA ALA A 96 0.53 19.02 3.76
C ALA A 96 0.65 20.32 2.93
N THR A 97 1.82 20.62 2.36
CA THR A 97 2.01 21.83 1.54
C THR A 97 1.38 21.72 0.15
N LEU A 98 1.24 20.51 -0.40
CA LEU A 98 0.74 20.27 -1.75
C LEU A 98 -0.77 20.45 -1.92
N ARG A 99 -1.54 20.68 -0.84
CA ARG A 99 -3.00 20.93 -0.84
C ARG A 99 -3.77 20.00 -1.77
N LEU A 100 -3.50 18.70 -1.66
CA LEU A 100 -4.14 17.69 -2.47
C LEU A 100 -5.59 17.46 -2.01
N ASN A 101 -6.42 16.91 -2.89
CA ASN A 101 -7.73 16.45 -2.47
C ASN A 101 -7.60 15.25 -1.49
N PRO A 102 -8.62 14.99 -0.65
CA PRO A 102 -8.53 13.95 0.39
C PRO A 102 -8.21 12.55 -0.16
N ALA A 103 -8.75 12.21 -1.34
CA ALA A 103 -8.50 10.91 -1.97
C ALA A 103 -7.04 10.71 -2.41
N LYS A 104 -6.42 11.71 -3.02
CA LYS A 104 -5.01 11.67 -3.43
C LYS A 104 -4.08 11.73 -2.22
N MET A 105 -4.41 12.57 -1.24
CA MET A 105 -3.65 12.65 0.00
C MET A 105 -3.62 11.28 0.68
N LYS A 106 -4.79 10.65 0.82
CA LYS A 106 -4.94 9.29 1.33
C LYS A 106 -4.13 8.27 0.51
N LEU A 107 -4.24 8.28 -0.81
CA LEU A 107 -3.49 7.34 -1.65
C LEU A 107 -1.97 7.43 -1.41
N ILE A 108 -1.43 8.65 -1.29
CA ILE A 108 0.00 8.87 -1.17
C ILE A 108 0.52 8.60 0.24
N SER A 109 -0.20 9.03 1.27
CA SER A 109 0.18 8.73 2.65
C SER A 109 0.17 7.22 2.91
N GLY A 110 -0.83 6.48 2.40
CA GLY A 110 -0.87 5.02 2.51
C GLY A 110 0.29 4.32 1.78
N PHE A 111 0.75 4.89 0.65
CA PHE A 111 1.97 4.43 -0.02
C PHE A 111 3.19 4.61 0.89
N ILE A 112 3.36 5.78 1.50
CA ILE A 112 4.48 6.07 2.42
C ILE A 112 4.47 5.09 3.60
N ASP A 113 3.32 4.87 4.25
CA ASP A 113 3.22 3.94 5.39
C ASP A 113 3.53 2.50 5.01
N THR A 114 3.10 2.07 3.82
CA THR A 114 3.34 0.70 3.35
C THR A 114 4.83 0.42 3.17
N TYR A 115 5.57 1.39 2.62
CA TYR A 115 6.98 1.23 2.23
C TYR A 115 7.98 1.71 3.30
N LEU A 116 7.58 2.64 4.17
CA LEU A 116 8.39 3.19 5.27
C LEU A 116 7.69 2.92 6.61
N ARG A 117 7.60 1.63 6.95
CA ARG A 117 7.11 1.15 8.25
C ARG A 117 8.13 1.48 9.33
N LEU A 118 7.72 2.29 10.30
CA LEU A 118 8.53 2.61 11.46
C LEU A 118 8.30 1.58 12.56
N ASN A 119 9.30 1.34 13.39
CA ASN A 119 9.13 0.62 14.65
C ASN A 119 8.68 1.57 15.77
N SER A 120 8.32 1.04 16.94
CA SER A 120 7.81 1.85 18.05
C SER A 120 8.77 2.95 18.54
N GLU A 121 10.09 2.72 18.50
CA GLU A 121 11.08 3.75 18.87
C GLU A 121 11.12 4.86 17.82
N GLU A 122 11.12 4.47 16.54
CA GLU A 122 11.08 5.39 15.39
C GLU A 122 9.79 6.22 15.34
N GLU A 123 8.64 5.63 15.73
CA GLU A 123 7.35 6.32 15.84
C GLU A 123 7.36 7.36 16.96
N SER A 124 7.89 7.02 18.13
CA SER A 124 8.04 7.97 19.23
C SER A 124 8.93 9.16 18.85
N LEU A 125 10.01 8.90 18.12
CA LEU A 125 10.86 9.95 17.55
C LEU A 125 10.08 10.82 16.56
N LEU A 126 9.31 10.22 15.66
CA LEU A 126 8.48 10.95 14.69
C LEU A 126 7.47 11.87 15.39
N GLU A 127 6.75 11.38 16.39
CA GLU A 127 5.81 12.18 17.18
C GLU A 127 6.49 13.37 17.85
N SER A 128 7.67 13.14 18.45
CA SER A 128 8.44 14.21 19.09
C SER A 128 8.90 15.29 18.10
N GLU A 129 9.17 14.91 16.85
CA GLU A 129 9.56 15.84 15.79
C GLU A 129 8.34 16.57 15.19
N ILE A 130 7.19 15.90 15.05
CA ILE A 130 5.91 16.54 14.64
C ILE A 130 5.53 17.66 15.61
N ALA A 131 5.71 17.43 16.92
CA ALA A 131 5.42 18.42 17.96
C ALA A 131 6.31 19.69 17.89
N ARG A 132 7.40 19.66 17.12
CA ARG A 132 8.33 20.80 16.94
C ARG A 132 8.02 21.64 15.70
N ILE A 133 7.11 21.20 14.84
CA ILE A 133 6.77 21.90 13.60
C ILE A 133 5.78 23.06 13.88
N GLU A 134 5.68 24.00 12.94
CA GLU A 134 4.68 25.06 12.95
C GLU A 134 3.25 24.52 13.16
N PRO A 135 2.42 25.16 14.00
CA PRO A 135 1.09 24.65 14.37
C PRO A 135 0.17 24.34 13.18
N ALA A 136 0.17 25.18 12.15
CA ALA A 136 -0.67 25.01 10.96
C ALA A 136 -0.28 23.77 10.13
N GLN A 137 1.01 23.44 10.08
CA GLN A 137 1.49 22.23 9.39
C GLN A 137 1.31 21.00 10.27
N GLN A 138 1.50 21.16 11.59
CA GLN A 138 1.30 20.11 12.57
C GLN A 138 -0.13 19.55 12.51
N GLU A 139 -1.15 20.40 12.45
CA GLU A 139 -2.55 19.98 12.44
C GLU A 139 -2.87 19.07 11.23
N VAL A 140 -2.43 19.47 10.03
CA VAL A 140 -2.62 18.68 8.80
C VAL A 140 -1.84 17.36 8.86
N VAL A 141 -0.59 17.39 9.34
CA VAL A 141 0.22 16.16 9.48
C VAL A 141 -0.41 15.22 10.50
N MET A 142 -0.91 15.74 11.62
CA MET A 142 -1.60 14.95 12.64
C MET A 142 -2.89 14.33 12.09
N GLU A 143 -3.70 15.07 11.34
CA GLU A 143 -4.91 14.55 10.69
C GLU A 143 -4.59 13.38 9.74
N ILE A 144 -3.49 13.49 8.98
CA ILE A 144 -3.02 12.39 8.12
C ILE A 144 -2.66 11.18 8.99
N VAL A 145 -1.82 11.37 10.01
CA VAL A 145 -1.34 10.26 10.85
C VAL A 145 -2.48 9.56 11.60
N THR A 146 -3.39 10.32 12.22
CA THR A 146 -4.52 9.75 12.99
C THR A 146 -5.49 8.98 12.12
N SER A 147 -5.86 9.51 10.94
CA SER A 147 -6.74 8.82 10.00
C SER A 147 -6.19 7.46 9.56
N TRP A 148 -4.86 7.34 9.43
CA TRP A 148 -4.20 6.06 9.12
C TRP A 148 -4.08 5.13 10.31
N MET A 149 -3.80 5.66 11.49
CA MET A 149 -3.74 4.85 12.71
C MET A 149 -5.08 4.18 13.00
N GLU A 150 -6.18 4.93 12.94
CA GLU A 150 -7.53 4.40 13.13
C GLU A 150 -7.86 3.30 12.13
N ARG A 151 -7.57 3.53 10.84
CA ARG A 151 -7.81 2.54 9.79
C ARG A 151 -6.89 1.32 9.91
N GLY A 152 -5.65 1.51 10.33
CA GLY A 152 -4.70 0.43 10.59
C GLY A 152 -5.19 -0.48 11.72
N ILE A 153 -5.75 0.11 12.78
CA ILE A 153 -6.39 -0.62 13.88
C ILE A 153 -7.61 -1.39 13.38
N GLU A 154 -8.49 -0.75 12.61
CA GLU A 154 -9.69 -1.39 12.06
C GLU A 154 -9.34 -2.56 11.12
N GLN A 155 -8.39 -2.37 10.21
CA GLN A 155 -7.89 -3.44 9.35
C GLN A 155 -7.18 -4.54 10.13
N GLY A 156 -6.44 -4.18 11.19
CA GLY A 156 -5.81 -5.12 12.10
C GLY A 156 -6.83 -6.01 12.79
N LYS A 157 -7.88 -5.41 13.36
CA LYS A 157 -9.02 -6.13 13.96
C LYS A 157 -9.70 -7.06 12.95
N GLN A 158 -10.01 -6.55 11.76
CA GLN A 158 -10.64 -7.37 10.71
C GLN A 158 -9.76 -8.55 10.30
N SER A 159 -8.47 -8.31 10.07
CA SER A 159 -7.53 -9.35 9.66
C SER A 159 -7.32 -10.39 10.75
N GLU A 160 -7.24 -9.98 12.02
CA GLU A 160 -7.11 -10.89 13.15
C GLU A 160 -8.38 -11.73 13.34
N ALA A 161 -9.56 -11.10 13.34
CA ALA A 161 -10.84 -11.78 13.42
C ALA A 161 -11.00 -12.81 12.28
N LEU A 162 -10.72 -12.42 11.04
CA LEU A 162 -10.73 -13.33 9.89
C LEU A 162 -9.75 -14.50 10.06
N ALA A 163 -8.52 -14.22 10.47
CA ALA A 163 -7.51 -15.26 10.66
C ALA A 163 -7.92 -16.26 11.74
N LEU A 164 -8.50 -15.77 12.84
CA LEU A 164 -9.03 -16.62 13.91
C LEU A 164 -10.19 -17.48 13.43
N ILE A 165 -11.19 -16.88 12.79
CA ILE A 165 -12.37 -17.58 12.26
C ILE A 165 -11.96 -18.65 11.25
N LEU A 166 -11.13 -18.31 10.26
CA LEU A 166 -10.67 -19.25 9.24
C LEU A 166 -9.81 -20.40 9.83
N ARG A 167 -9.15 -20.17 10.97
CA ARG A 167 -8.40 -21.22 11.69
C ARG A 167 -9.32 -22.09 12.56
N GLN A 168 -10.42 -21.54 13.08
CA GLN A 168 -11.37 -22.25 13.95
C GLN A 168 -12.41 -23.04 13.17
N LEU A 169 -12.86 -22.55 12.02
CA LEU A 169 -13.86 -23.19 11.16
C LEU A 169 -13.51 -24.66 10.83
N PRO A 170 -12.31 -24.98 10.30
CA PRO A 170 -11.92 -26.36 10.04
C PRO A 170 -11.90 -27.26 11.28
N ARG A 171 -11.70 -26.68 12.47
CA ARG A 171 -11.63 -27.42 13.74
C ARG A 171 -13.01 -27.73 14.32
N ARG A 172 -14.03 -26.92 14.01
CA ARG A 172 -15.39 -27.08 14.54
C ARG A 172 -16.28 -27.87 13.61
N ILE A 173 -16.33 -27.50 12.33
CA ILE A 173 -17.31 -28.02 11.37
C ILE A 173 -16.67 -28.77 10.19
N GLY A 174 -15.34 -28.93 10.20
CA GLY A 174 -14.60 -29.57 9.11
C GLY A 174 -14.31 -28.64 7.93
N ALA A 175 -13.90 -29.21 6.80
CA ALA A 175 -13.45 -28.43 5.65
C ALA A 175 -14.57 -27.56 5.08
N VAL A 176 -14.38 -26.23 5.10
CA VAL A 176 -15.34 -25.25 4.60
C VAL A 176 -15.06 -24.91 3.14
N ASN A 177 -16.10 -24.89 2.31
CA ASN A 177 -16.02 -24.54 0.89
C ASN A 177 -15.31 -23.17 0.65
N PRO A 178 -14.38 -23.06 -0.32
CA PRO A 178 -13.75 -21.81 -0.73
C PRO A 178 -14.70 -20.64 -0.99
N GLU A 179 -15.91 -20.90 -1.50
CA GLU A 179 -16.92 -19.85 -1.74
C GLU A 179 -17.38 -19.20 -0.42
N LEU A 180 -17.66 -20.01 0.60
CA LEU A 180 -18.03 -19.51 1.94
C LEU A 180 -16.89 -18.74 2.60
N GLN A 181 -15.64 -19.19 2.41
CA GLN A 181 -14.48 -18.43 2.87
C GLN A 181 -14.37 -17.07 2.16
N GLY A 182 -14.75 -17.00 0.88
CA GLY A 182 -14.85 -15.75 0.13
C GLY A 182 -15.88 -14.79 0.74
N THR A 183 -17.07 -15.30 1.06
CA THR A 183 -18.13 -14.51 1.72
C THR A 183 -17.67 -14.00 3.08
N ILE A 184 -17.07 -14.85 3.91
CA ILE A 184 -16.57 -14.47 5.25
C ILE A 184 -15.53 -13.36 5.15
N ARG A 185 -14.61 -13.42 4.17
CA ARG A 185 -13.60 -12.37 3.94
C ARG A 185 -14.19 -11.00 3.60
N SER A 186 -15.43 -10.95 3.14
CA SER A 186 -16.13 -9.70 2.79
C SER A 186 -16.94 -9.11 3.94
N LEU A 187 -17.07 -9.82 5.07
CA LEU A 187 -17.86 -9.35 6.22
C LEU A 187 -17.15 -8.18 6.95
N PRO A 188 -17.93 -7.19 7.45
CA PRO A 188 -17.42 -6.15 8.34
C PRO A 188 -16.99 -6.74 9.69
N VAL A 189 -16.17 -5.99 10.43
CA VAL A 189 -15.59 -6.43 11.72
C VAL A 189 -16.66 -6.86 12.72
N SER A 190 -17.77 -6.12 12.83
CA SER A 190 -18.87 -6.47 13.75
C SER A 190 -19.48 -7.84 13.46
N GLN A 191 -19.75 -8.14 12.19
CA GLN A 191 -20.27 -9.45 11.78
C GLN A 191 -19.23 -10.55 11.95
N LEU A 192 -17.94 -10.25 11.81
CA LEU A 192 -16.88 -11.21 12.11
C LEU A 192 -16.81 -11.53 13.61
N GLU A 193 -16.99 -10.53 14.47
CA GLU A 193 -17.05 -10.73 15.92
C GLU A 193 -18.27 -11.57 16.32
N GLU A 194 -19.44 -11.27 15.76
CA GLU A 194 -20.67 -12.07 15.95
C GLU A 194 -20.49 -13.52 15.43
N LEU A 195 -19.85 -13.70 14.28
CA LEU A 195 -19.51 -15.02 13.75
C LEU A 195 -18.58 -15.77 14.69
N ALA A 196 -17.60 -15.10 15.29
CA ALA A 196 -16.66 -15.74 16.20
C ALA A 196 -17.35 -16.29 17.46
N GLU A 197 -18.40 -15.63 17.94
CA GLU A 197 -19.24 -16.13 19.04
C GLU A 197 -20.15 -17.28 18.58
N ALA A 198 -20.92 -17.07 17.50
CA ALA A 198 -21.85 -18.08 16.98
C ALA A 198 -21.15 -19.38 16.57
N LEU A 199 -19.91 -19.29 16.09
CA LEU A 199 -19.09 -20.43 15.70
C LEU A 199 -18.84 -21.43 16.84
N LEU A 200 -18.97 -21.00 18.10
CA LEU A 200 -18.83 -21.90 19.26
C LEU A 200 -19.98 -22.91 19.36
N ASP A 201 -21.16 -22.58 18.84
CA ASP A 201 -22.36 -23.42 18.88
C ASP A 201 -22.54 -24.25 17.58
N PHE A 202 -21.73 -23.99 16.55
CA PHE A 202 -21.83 -24.70 15.28
C PHE A 202 -21.38 -26.15 15.40
N SER A 203 -22.17 -27.03 14.81
CA SER A 203 -21.89 -28.47 14.74
C SER A 203 -21.61 -28.92 13.30
N HIS A 204 -22.21 -28.28 12.30
CA HIS A 204 -22.08 -28.64 10.89
C HIS A 204 -21.99 -27.42 9.97
N GLU A 205 -21.52 -27.62 8.72
CA GLU A 205 -21.45 -26.56 7.71
C GLU A 205 -22.81 -25.90 7.41
N ALA A 206 -23.92 -26.62 7.63
CA ALA A 206 -25.28 -26.09 7.48
C ALA A 206 -25.57 -24.92 8.44
N ASP A 207 -25.00 -24.94 9.65
CA ASP A 207 -25.20 -23.88 10.66
C ASP A 207 -24.56 -22.57 10.18
N LEU A 208 -23.36 -22.66 9.59
CA LEU A 208 -22.67 -21.52 8.98
C LEU A 208 -23.44 -20.94 7.79
N ILE A 209 -24.00 -21.80 6.93
CA ILE A 209 -24.79 -21.36 5.77
C ILE A 209 -26.05 -20.63 6.24
N ALA A 210 -26.76 -21.19 7.22
CA ALA A 210 -27.97 -20.58 7.79
C ALA A 210 -27.67 -19.21 8.42
N TRP A 211 -26.57 -19.10 9.16
CA TRP A 211 -26.12 -17.85 9.76
C TRP A 211 -25.79 -16.78 8.71
N LEU A 212 -25.03 -17.14 7.67
CA LEU A 212 -24.71 -16.21 6.56
C LEU A 212 -25.96 -15.76 5.79
N GLN A 213 -26.97 -16.62 5.64
CA GLN A 213 -28.25 -16.27 5.03
C GLN A 213 -29.07 -15.31 5.88
N GLN A 214 -29.04 -15.47 7.21
CA GLN A 214 -29.76 -14.59 8.12
C GLN A 214 -29.26 -13.14 8.03
N ILE A 215 -27.95 -12.93 7.90
CA ILE A 215 -27.34 -11.60 7.91
C ILE A 215 -27.40 -10.92 6.54
N SER A 216 -27.35 -11.71 5.47
CA SER A 216 -27.61 -11.20 4.12
C SER A 216 -29.08 -10.81 3.92
N GLY A 217 -30.01 -11.42 4.64
CA GLY A 217 -31.42 -11.00 4.71
C GLY A 217 -31.61 -9.67 5.43
N ASP A 218 -30.91 -9.45 6.55
CA ASP A 218 -31.07 -8.24 7.39
C ASP A 218 -30.48 -6.97 6.74
N SER A 219 -29.49 -7.15 5.86
CA SER A 219 -28.85 -6.07 5.09
C SER A 219 -29.79 -5.40 4.07
N SER A 220 -30.99 -5.95 3.83
CA SER A 220 -31.98 -5.43 2.87
C SER A 220 -33.07 -4.55 3.50
N VAL A 221 -33.06 -4.36 4.83
CA VAL A 221 -34.14 -3.66 5.57
C VAL A 221 -33.72 -2.29 6.13
N GLN A 222 -32.48 -1.84 5.93
CA GLN A 222 -31.96 -0.55 6.45
C GLN A 222 -31.62 0.51 5.38
N ASN A 223 -32.45 0.65 4.33
CA ASN A 223 -32.44 1.83 3.45
C ASN A 223 -33.64 2.73 3.70
#